data_AF-P0DPY9-F1
#
_entry.id   AF-P0DPY9-F1
#
_cell.length_a   1.000
_cell.length_b   1.000
_cell.length_c   1.000
_cell.angle_alpha   90.00
_cell.angle_beta   90.00
_cell.angle_gamma   90.00
#
_symmetry.space_group_name_H-M   'P 1'
#
loop_
_entity.id
_entity.type
_entity.pdbx_description
1 polymer ?
#
loop_
_entity_poly.entity_id
_entity_poly.type
_entity_poly.pdbx_seq_one_letter_code
_entity_poly.pdbx_strand_id
1 'polypeptide(L)'
;MNKTVAVFFAVICVICVIKSCKTLKVSDLKEPESYKEAMKMAEKDPPSTRDLAKNIVKANRENCMPNCALVPTCHILSPECCPVKKPICYDLDIVKEAMKKQQG
;
A
#
# COMPACT_ATOMS: atom_id res chain seq x y z
N MET A 1 11.93 38.55 -10.38
CA MET A 1 11.35 37.57 -9.44
C MET A 1 11.48 38.11 -8.02
N ASN A 2 10.35 38.41 -7.38
CA ASN A 2 10.36 38.96 -6.01
C ASN A 2 10.82 37.90 -5.01
N LYS A 3 11.64 38.30 -4.03
CA LYS A 3 12.12 37.42 -2.94
C LYS A 3 10.97 36.64 -2.28
N THR A 4 9.78 37.24 -2.22
CA THR A 4 8.55 36.62 -1.70
C THR A 4 8.17 35.34 -2.44
N VAL A 5 8.25 35.31 -3.79
CA VAL A 5 7.89 34.13 -4.59
C VAL A 5 8.84 32.96 -4.31
N ALA A 6 10.14 33.25 -4.16
CA ALA A 6 11.13 32.23 -3.83
C ALA A 6 10.89 31.61 -2.44
N VAL A 7 10.53 32.44 -1.43
CA VAL A 7 10.19 31.96 -0.09
C VAL A 7 8.93 31.09 -0.11
N PHE A 8 7.87 31.50 -0.81
CA PHE A 8 6.65 30.69 -0.96
C PHE A 8 6.95 29.34 -1.62
N PHE A 9 7.76 29.33 -2.68
CA PHE A 9 8.15 28.09 -3.36
C PHE A 9 8.94 27.16 -2.43
N ALA A 10 9.91 27.69 -1.67
CA ALA A 10 10.68 26.91 -0.70
C ALA A 10 9.78 26.28 0.38
N VAL A 11 8.81 27.04 0.91
CA VAL A 11 7.85 26.53 1.91
C VAL A 11 6.99 25.42 1.32
N ILE A 12 6.48 25.57 0.09
CA ILE A 12 5.71 24.53 -0.60
C ILE A 12 6.56 23.26 -0.79
N CYS A 13 7.82 23.40 -1.21
CA CYS A 13 8.74 22.27 -1.36
C CYS A 13 8.94 21.52 -0.02
N VAL A 14 9.17 22.25 1.08
CA VAL A 14 9.33 21.64 2.41
C VAL A 14 8.05 20.91 2.83
N ILE A 15 6.87 21.49 2.62
CA ILE A 15 5.59 20.83 2.91
C ILE A 15 5.42 19.56 2.07
N CYS A 16 5.77 19.60 0.78
CA CYS A 16 5.73 18.43 -0.10
C CYS A 16 6.67 17.32 0.40
N VAL A 17 7.91 17.67 0.78
CA VAL A 17 8.86 16.69 1.35
C VAL A 17 8.32 16.10 2.65
N ILE A 18 7.80 16.93 3.57
CA ILE A 18 7.22 16.44 4.84
C ILE A 18 6.03 15.50 4.59
N LYS A 19 5.14 15.83 3.64
CA LYS A 19 4.02 14.96 3.28
C LYS A 19 4.48 13.62 2.70
N SER A 20 5.46 13.65 1.79
CA SER A 20 6.04 12.44 1.22
C SER A 20 6.75 11.59 2.28
N CYS A 21 7.46 12.20 3.22
CA CYS A 21 8.15 11.49 4.31
C CYS A 21 7.20 10.87 5.34
N LYS A 22 5.96 11.36 5.45
CA LYS A 22 4.99 10.89 6.47
C LYS A 22 4.01 9.84 5.97
N THR A 23 4.08 9.46 4.70
CA THR A 23 3.09 8.53 4.13
C THR A 23 3.70 7.15 4.05
N LEU A 24 3.19 6.24 4.90
CA LEU A 24 3.61 4.85 4.94
C LEU A 24 3.13 4.15 3.65
N LYS A 25 4.03 3.47 2.94
CA LYS A 25 3.66 2.66 1.79
C LYS A 25 3.57 1.20 2.17
N VAL A 26 2.88 0.42 1.35
CA VAL A 26 2.80 -1.05 1.53
C VAL A 26 4.19 -1.69 1.50
N SER A 27 5.08 -1.19 0.64
CA SER A 27 6.47 -1.65 0.53
C SER A 27 7.30 -1.43 1.79
N ASP A 28 6.89 -0.50 2.65
CA ASP A 28 7.59 -0.17 3.89
C ASP A 28 7.17 -1.10 5.05
N LEU A 29 6.10 -1.88 4.84
CA LEU A 29 5.62 -2.85 5.83
C LEU A 29 6.46 -4.12 5.77
N LYS A 30 6.70 -4.69 6.95
CA LYS A 30 7.20 -6.06 7.04
C LYS A 30 6.17 -7.01 6.43
N GLU A 31 6.62 -7.79 5.45
CA GLU A 31 5.78 -8.83 4.84
C GLU A 31 5.41 -9.92 5.87
N PRO A 32 4.12 -10.24 6.03
CA PRO A 32 3.69 -11.31 6.90
C PRO A 32 4.04 -12.68 6.31
N GLU A 33 4.26 -13.69 7.17
CA GLU A 33 4.63 -15.04 6.72
C GLU A 33 3.58 -15.66 5.79
N SER A 34 2.29 -15.43 6.06
CA SER A 34 1.18 -15.87 5.21
C SER A 34 1.26 -15.33 3.77
N TYR A 35 1.72 -14.09 3.60
CA TYR A 35 1.95 -13.51 2.28
C TYR A 35 3.19 -14.13 1.61
N LYS A 36 4.27 -14.35 2.36
CA LYS A 36 5.48 -15.02 1.83
C LYS A 36 5.18 -16.44 1.36
N GLU A 37 4.29 -17.15 2.06
CA GLU A 37 3.81 -18.47 1.63
C GLU A 37 3.04 -18.40 0.31
N ALA A 38 2.14 -17.42 0.15
CA ALA A 38 1.45 -17.19 -1.12
C ALA A 38 2.44 -16.86 -2.26
N MET A 39 3.47 -16.06 -1.98
CA MET A 39 4.55 -15.77 -2.93
C MET A 39 5.35 -17.02 -3.31
N LYS A 40 5.65 -17.90 -2.34
CA LYS A 40 6.30 -19.20 -2.61
C LYS A 40 5.43 -20.14 -3.44
N MET A 41 4.10 -20.08 -3.30
CA MET A 41 3.19 -20.84 -4.17
C MET A 41 3.26 -20.31 -5.60
N ALA A 42 3.20 -18.99 -5.78
CA ALA A 42 3.36 -18.35 -7.09
C ALA A 42 4.73 -18.65 -7.73
N GLU A 43 5.78 -18.89 -6.95
CA GLU A 43 7.10 -19.30 -7.46
C GLU A 43 7.12 -20.68 -8.12
N LYS A 44 6.21 -21.57 -7.71
CA LYS A 44 6.10 -22.93 -8.26
C LYS A 44 5.39 -22.96 -9.61
N ASP A 45 4.76 -21.86 -10.03
CA ASP A 45 4.12 -21.79 -11.33
C ASP A 45 5.15 -21.89 -12.48
N PRO A 46 4.71 -22.35 -13.66
CA PRO A 46 5.54 -22.43 -14.85
C PRO A 46 6.29 -21.11 -15.13
N PRO A 47 7.53 -21.14 -15.65
CA PRO A 47 8.29 -19.93 -15.93
C PRO A 47 7.55 -18.91 -16.80
N SER A 48 6.69 -19.36 -17.71
CA SER A 48 5.87 -18.49 -18.57
C SER A 48 4.79 -17.70 -17.83
N THR A 49 4.37 -18.12 -16.64
CA THR A 49 3.27 -17.50 -15.86
C THR A 49 3.69 -17.07 -14.46
N ARG A 50 4.88 -17.43 -13.99
CA ARG A 50 5.38 -17.16 -12.64
C ARG A 50 5.33 -15.67 -12.27
N ASP A 51 5.81 -14.79 -13.14
CA ASP A 51 5.83 -13.35 -12.84
C ASP A 51 4.43 -12.77 -12.78
N LEU A 52 3.52 -13.26 -13.63
CA LEU A 52 2.10 -12.92 -13.57
C LEU A 52 1.49 -13.35 -12.23
N ALA A 53 1.74 -14.58 -11.79
CA ALA A 53 1.25 -15.10 -10.52
C ALA A 53 1.77 -14.28 -9.32
N LYS A 54 3.07 -13.94 -9.31
CA LYS A 54 3.66 -13.06 -8.29
C LYS A 54 3.03 -11.67 -8.29
N ASN A 55 2.79 -11.10 -9.48
CA ASN A 55 2.17 -9.79 -9.60
C ASN A 55 0.72 -9.80 -9.13
N ILE A 56 -0.03 -10.88 -9.36
CA ILE A 56 -1.38 -11.07 -8.82
C ILE A 56 -1.35 -11.09 -7.29
N VAL A 57 -0.41 -11.82 -6.68
CA VAL A 57 -0.28 -11.89 -5.22
C VAL A 57 0.06 -10.51 -4.63
N LYS A 58 1.00 -9.76 -5.24
CA LYS A 58 1.34 -8.39 -4.86
C LYS A 58 0.15 -7.44 -4.98
N ALA A 59 -0.50 -7.43 -6.15
CA ALA A 59 -1.65 -6.57 -6.42
C ALA A 59 -2.81 -6.87 -5.46
N ASN A 60 -3.08 -8.15 -5.19
CA ASN A 60 -4.13 -8.52 -4.23
C ASN A 60 -3.75 -8.08 -2.81
N ARG A 61 -2.50 -8.22 -2.37
CA ARG A 61 -2.05 -7.69 -1.06
C ARG A 61 -2.34 -6.20 -0.94
N GLU A 62 -1.90 -5.40 -1.90
CA GLU A 62 -2.15 -3.95 -1.91
C GLU A 62 -3.65 -3.63 -1.93
N ASN A 63 -4.41 -4.23 -2.86
CA ASN A 63 -5.83 -3.93 -3.02
C ASN A 63 -6.72 -4.45 -1.86
N CYS A 64 -6.28 -5.49 -1.16
CA CYS A 64 -6.97 -6.01 0.04
C CYS A 64 -6.92 -5.03 1.22
N MET A 65 -5.87 -4.21 1.33
CA MET A 65 -5.69 -3.29 2.47
C MET A 65 -6.82 -2.27 2.61
N PRO A 66 -7.24 -1.56 1.55
CA PRO A 66 -8.44 -0.73 1.61
C PRO A 66 -9.72 -1.59 1.60
N ASN A 67 -9.76 -2.68 0.83
CA ASN A 67 -10.96 -3.51 0.60
C ASN A 67 -10.76 -4.99 0.97
N CYS A 68 -11.10 -5.36 2.21
CA CYS A 68 -10.97 -6.74 2.68
C CYS A 68 -11.92 -7.75 2.00
N ALA A 69 -12.96 -7.27 1.31
CA ALA A 69 -13.93 -8.12 0.60
C ALA A 69 -13.52 -8.42 -0.86
N LEU A 70 -12.35 -7.95 -1.30
CA LEU A 70 -11.92 -8.09 -2.70
C LEU A 70 -11.76 -9.56 -3.12
N VAL A 71 -11.07 -10.36 -2.30
CA VAL A 71 -10.90 -11.80 -2.49
C VAL A 71 -11.04 -12.52 -1.14
N PRO A 72 -11.52 -13.78 -1.11
CA PRO A 72 -11.72 -14.52 0.16
C PRO A 72 -10.44 -14.64 1.00
N THR A 73 -9.28 -14.59 0.36
CA THR A 73 -7.96 -14.75 0.98
C THR A 73 -7.31 -13.44 1.42
N CYS A 74 -8.03 -12.29 1.41
CA CYS A 74 -7.45 -11.01 1.82
C CYS A 74 -6.85 -11.01 3.24
N HIS A 75 -7.45 -11.76 4.18
CA HIS A 75 -6.93 -11.91 5.54
C HIS A 75 -5.58 -12.66 5.61
N ILE A 76 -5.25 -13.45 4.59
CA ILE A 76 -3.96 -14.14 4.44
C ILE A 76 -2.93 -13.19 3.85
N LEU A 77 -3.32 -12.40 2.84
CA LEU A 77 -2.42 -11.50 2.12
C LEU A 77 -2.08 -10.23 2.90
N SER A 78 -3.04 -9.70 3.66
CA SER A 78 -2.94 -8.42 4.37
C SER A 78 -3.51 -8.50 5.81
N PRO A 79 -3.01 -9.38 6.68
CA PRO A 79 -3.46 -9.57 8.08
C PRO A 79 -3.31 -8.34 8.99
N GLU A 80 -2.60 -7.30 8.54
CA GLU A 80 -2.52 -6.00 9.17
C GLU A 80 -3.78 -5.14 8.92
N CYS A 81 -4.52 -5.43 7.85
CA CYS A 81 -5.70 -4.70 7.43
C CYS A 81 -6.99 -5.54 7.46
N CYS A 82 -6.87 -6.87 7.38
CA CYS A 82 -8.00 -7.78 7.22
C CYS A 82 -7.93 -8.95 8.22
N PRO A 83 -9.08 -9.43 8.76
CA PRO A 83 -10.43 -8.93 8.50
C PRO A 83 -10.73 -7.59 9.20
N VAL A 84 -9.97 -7.26 10.24
CA VAL A 84 -10.11 -6.01 10.99
C VAL A 84 -8.88 -5.15 10.74
N LYS A 85 -9.10 -3.87 10.40
CA LYS A 85 -8.02 -2.90 10.18
C LYS A 85 -7.31 -2.59 11.50
N LYS A 86 -6.02 -2.89 11.58
CA LYS A 86 -5.17 -2.50 12.72
C LYS A 86 -4.72 -1.03 12.54
N PRO A 87 -4.24 -0.36 13.60
CA PRO A 87 -3.82 1.05 13.52
C PRO A 87 -2.87 1.36 12.36
N ILE A 88 -1.86 0.51 12.13
CA ILE A 88 -0.89 0.66 11.04
C ILE A 88 -1.53 0.69 9.65
N CYS A 89 -2.66 -0.01 9.47
CA CYS A 89 -3.38 -0.03 8.20
C CYS A 89 -3.89 1.36 7.83
N TYR A 90 -4.37 2.13 8.81
CA TYR A 90 -4.89 3.49 8.60
C TYR A 90 -3.80 4.49 8.25
N ASP A 91 -2.53 4.16 8.50
CA ASP A 91 -1.40 5.02 8.16
C ASP A 91 -0.95 4.92 6.70
N LEU A 92 -1.38 3.87 5.99
CA LEU A 92 -1.02 3.61 4.60
C LEU A 92 -1.63 4.64 3.64
N ASP A 93 -0.86 5.08 2.63
CA ASP A 93 -1.34 5.93 1.54
C ASP A 93 -2.62 5.42 0.90
N ILE A 94 -2.61 4.16 0.45
CA ILE A 94 -3.71 3.57 -0.31
C ILE A 94 -5.00 3.47 0.52
N VAL A 95 -4.88 3.28 1.83
CA VAL A 95 -6.03 3.23 2.75
C VAL A 95 -6.54 4.64 3.00
N LYS A 96 -5.65 5.60 3.26
CA LYS A 96 -6.01 7.03 3.40
C LYS A 96 -6.70 7.55 2.14
N GLU A 97 -6.22 7.19 0.96
CA GLU A 97 -6.83 7.58 -0.30
C GLU A 97 -8.20 6.94 -0.49
N ALA A 98 -8.34 5.63 -0.22
CA ALA A 98 -9.62 4.93 -0.30
C ALA A 98 -10.67 5.51 0.66
N MET A 99 -10.27 5.86 1.89
CA MET A 99 -11.16 6.49 2.87
C MET A 99 -11.61 7.88 2.43
N LYS A 100 -10.72 8.68 1.82
CA LYS A 100 -11.10 9.99 1.26
C LYS A 100 -12.13 9.86 0.14
N LYS A 101 -11.99 8.85 -0.73
CA LYS A 101 -12.95 8.56 -1.81
C LYS A 101 -14.33 8.15 -1.31
N GLN A 102 -14.46 7.68 -0.07
CA GLN A 102 -15.74 7.35 0.54
C GLN A 102 -16.43 8.55 1.22
N GLN A 103 -15.71 9.65 1.43
CA GLN A 103 -16.23 10.86 2.07
C GLN A 103 -16.64 11.95 1.07
N GLY A 104 -16.21 11.85 -0.20
CA GLY A 104 -16.60 12.74 -1.29
C GLY A 104 -17.71 12.14 -2.12
#